data_AF-A0AAV9SSM2-F1
#
_entry.id   AF-A0AAV9SSM2-F1
#
_cell.length_a   1.000
_cell.length_b   1.000
_cell.length_c   1.000
_cell.angle_alpha   90.00
_cell.angle_beta   90.00
_cell.angle_gamma   90.00
#
_symmetry.space_group_name_H-M   'P 1'
#
loop_
_entity.id
_entity.type
_entity.pdbx_description
1 polymer ?
#
loop_
_entity_poly.entity_id
_entity_poly.type
_entity_poly.pdbx_seq_one_letter_code
_entity_poly.pdbx_strand_id
1 'polypeptide(L)'
;MDNASWHYSEKLVQMCRDAGVILEFLSPYSPDFNPIEEHFGVLKKFIKKKWHENEDFIAREFKMFLEWCVDVVGDDAGIAERHFQHAGISITQPPEQIQIWQ
;
A
#
# COMPACT_ATOMS: atom_id res chain seq x y z
N MET A 1 6.99 -4.65 -5.76
CA MET A 1 6.15 -5.84 -5.97
C MET A 1 6.84 -7.03 -5.33
N ASP A 2 6.11 -7.84 -4.55
CA ASP A 2 6.70 -9.04 -3.95
C ASP A 2 7.02 -10.10 -5.01
N ASN A 3 7.72 -11.16 -4.59
CA ASN A 3 8.23 -12.20 -5.48
C ASN A 3 7.27 -13.37 -5.69
N ALA A 4 5.95 -13.16 -5.54
CA ALA A 4 5.00 -14.19 -5.92
C ALA A 4 5.19 -14.56 -7.40
N SER A 5 5.23 -15.85 -7.71
CA SER A 5 5.65 -16.33 -9.03
C SER A 5 4.78 -15.82 -10.19
N TRP A 6 3.51 -15.52 -9.93
CA TRP A 6 2.57 -14.95 -10.90
C TRP A 6 2.81 -13.46 -11.21
N HIS A 7 3.64 -12.75 -10.43
CA HIS A 7 4.01 -11.36 -10.71
C HIS A 7 5.00 -11.21 -11.88
N TYR A 8 5.66 -12.30 -12.29
CA TYR A 8 6.65 -12.29 -13.38
C TYR A 8 6.06 -12.59 -14.76
N SER A 9 4.74 -12.56 -14.93
CA SER A 9 4.16 -12.79 -16.26
C SER A 9 4.56 -11.68 -17.23
N GLU A 10 5.03 -12.05 -18.42
CA GLU A 10 5.40 -11.08 -19.46
C GLU A 10 4.24 -10.13 -19.79
N LYS A 11 3.01 -10.65 -19.77
CA LYS A 11 1.79 -9.85 -19.96
C LYS A 11 1.66 -8.75 -18.91
N LEU A 12 1.86 -9.06 -17.63
CA LEU A 12 1.77 -8.07 -16.55
C LEU A 12 2.86 -7.01 -16.69
N VAL A 13 4.10 -7.43 -16.94
CA VAL A 13 5.23 -6.51 -17.13
C VAL A 13 4.97 -5.57 -18.31
N GLN A 14 4.46 -6.09 -19.43
CA GLN A 14 4.12 -5.30 -20.60
C GLN A 14 2.97 -4.31 -20.31
N MET A 15 1.92 -4.76 -19.60
CA MET A 15 0.81 -3.88 -19.20
C MET A 15 1.28 -2.72 -18.32
N CYS A 16 2.18 -2.97 -17.35
CA CYS A 16 2.77 -1.91 -16.53
C CYS A 16 3.59 -0.93 -17.38
N ARG A 17 4.41 -1.46 -18.28
CA ARG A 17 5.24 -0.65 -19.19
C ARG A 17 4.39 0.24 -20.10
N ASP A 18 3.35 -0.30 -20.70
CA ASP A 18 2.44 0.44 -21.60
C ASP A 18 1.69 1.55 -20.86
N ALA A 19 1.42 1.35 -19.56
CA ALA A 19 0.81 2.36 -18.69
C ALA A 19 1.81 3.39 -18.12
N GLY A 20 3.11 3.28 -18.44
CA GLY A 20 4.15 4.14 -17.86
C GLY A 20 4.43 3.88 -16.37
N VAL A 21 4.01 2.72 -15.85
CA VAL A 21 4.23 2.31 -14.46
C VAL A 21 5.61 1.67 -14.33
N ILE A 22 6.42 2.18 -13.39
CA ILE A 22 7.70 1.58 -13.03
C ILE A 22 7.43 0.38 -12.14
N LEU A 23 7.84 -0.81 -12.59
CA LEU A 23 7.66 -2.06 -11.85
C LEU A 23 8.94 -2.46 -11.14
N GLU A 24 9.03 -2.17 -9.85
CA GLU A 24 10.16 -2.56 -8.99
C GLU A 24 9.85 -3.89 -8.27
N PHE A 25 10.72 -4.89 -8.45
CA PHE A 25 10.63 -6.17 -7.74
C PHE A 25 11.51 -6.16 -6.50
N LEU A 26 11.01 -6.74 -5.40
CA LEU A 26 11.76 -6.81 -4.15
C LEU A 26 12.81 -7.93 -4.21
N SER A 27 13.91 -7.79 -3.47
CA SER A 27 14.79 -8.93 -3.22
C SER A 27 14.04 -10.04 -2.45
N PRO A 28 14.37 -11.32 -2.67
CA PRO A 28 13.78 -12.43 -1.92
C PRO A 28 13.87 -12.22 -0.41
N TYR A 29 12.77 -12.53 0.28
CA TYR A 29 12.67 -12.41 1.74
C TYR A 29 12.96 -11.00 2.29
N SER A 30 12.64 -9.96 1.54
CA SER A 30 12.78 -8.57 1.99
C SER A 30 11.43 -7.87 2.20
N PRO A 31 10.57 -8.38 3.12
CA PRO A 31 9.28 -7.76 3.41
C PRO A 31 9.43 -6.34 3.97
N ASP A 32 10.56 -6.03 4.60
CA ASP A 32 10.86 -4.69 5.14
C ASP A 32 10.93 -3.60 4.05
N PHE A 33 11.16 -3.99 2.80
CA PHE A 33 11.14 -3.08 1.64
C PHE A 33 9.76 -3.02 0.95
N ASN A 34 8.73 -3.64 1.54
CA ASN A 34 7.36 -3.56 1.04
C ASN A 34 6.53 -2.61 1.94
N PRO A 35 6.20 -1.38 1.49
CA PRO A 35 5.54 -0.40 2.34
C PRO A 35 4.16 -0.85 2.84
N ILE A 36 3.50 -1.80 2.16
CA ILE A 36 2.21 -2.34 2.58
C ILE A 36 2.31 -3.17 3.88
N GLU A 37 3.48 -3.72 4.21
CA GLU A 37 3.66 -4.53 5.43
C GLU A 37 3.52 -3.66 6.69
N GLU A 38 4.10 -2.46 6.69
CA GLU A 38 3.92 -1.49 7.78
C GLU A 38 2.46 -1.08 7.91
N HIS A 39 1.80 -0.78 6.78
CA HIS A 39 0.39 -0.40 6.77
C HIS A 39 -0.50 -1.52 7.33
N PHE A 40 -0.30 -2.78 6.91
CA PHE A 40 -1.01 -3.92 7.48
C PHE A 40 -0.70 -4.11 8.97
N GLY A 41 0.52 -3.80 9.41
CA GLY A 41 0.89 -3.77 10.83
C GLY A 41 0.04 -2.79 11.63
N VAL A 42 -0.14 -1.56 11.13
CA VAL A 42 -0.99 -0.53 11.75
C VAL A 42 -2.46 -0.97 11.73
N LEU A 43 -2.97 -1.41 10.59
CA LEU A 43 -4.36 -1.84 10.42
C LEU A 43 -4.72 -3.00 11.36
N LYS A 44 -3.86 -4.03 11.45
CA LYS A 44 -4.08 -5.17 12.37
C LYS A 44 -4.10 -4.73 13.82
N LYS A 45 -3.25 -3.78 14.23
CA LYS A 45 -3.26 -3.22 15.59
C LYS A 45 -4.56 -2.46 15.86
N PHE A 46 -5.03 -1.68 14.89
CA PHE A 46 -6.28 -0.93 15.00
C PHE A 46 -7.50 -1.87 15.12
N ILE A 47 -7.60 -2.87 14.25
CA ILE A 47 -8.67 -3.88 14.28
C ILE A 47 -8.71 -4.57 15.65
N LYS A 48 -7.55 -5.02 16.17
CA LYS A 48 -7.48 -5.67 17.49
C LYS A 48 -7.96 -4.75 18.61
N LYS A 49 -7.61 -3.47 18.57
CA LYS A 49 -8.07 -2.47 19.56
C LYS A 49 -9.59 -2.27 19.50
N LYS A 50 -10.17 -2.30 18.29
CA LYS A 50 -11.60 -2.05 18.06
C LYS A 50 -12.49 -3.27 18.11
N TRP A 51 -11.91 -4.46 18.15
CA TRP A 51 -12.64 -5.72 18.09
C TRP A 51 -13.73 -5.84 19.16
N HIS A 52 -13.34 -5.78 20.44
CA HIS A 52 -14.26 -6.00 21.57
C HIS A 52 -15.35 -4.91 21.66
N GLU A 53 -15.03 -3.67 21.30
CA GLU A 53 -15.99 -2.56 21.29
C GLU A 53 -17.06 -2.70 20.19
N ASN A 54 -16.85 -3.59 19.21
CA ASN A 54 -17.67 -3.70 18.01
C ASN A 54 -18.14 -5.14 17.73
N GLU A 55 -18.08 -6.08 18.69
CA GLU A 55 -18.40 -7.50 18.45
C GLU A 55 -19.80 -7.70 17.84
N ASP A 56 -20.82 -7.01 18.36
CA ASP A 56 -22.18 -7.07 17.83
C ASP A 56 -22.27 -6.52 16.39
N PHE A 57 -21.53 -5.45 16.10
CA PHE A 57 -21.50 -4.85 14.77
C PHE A 57 -20.75 -5.75 13.78
N ILE A 58 -19.61 -6.32 14.20
CA ILE A 58 -18.79 -7.28 13.44
C ILE A 58 -19.63 -8.51 13.07
N ALA A 59 -20.40 -9.05 14.01
CA ALA A 59 -21.23 -10.24 13.78
C ALA A 59 -22.31 -10.01 12.71
N ARG A 60 -22.75 -8.76 12.53
CA ARG A 60 -23.83 -8.39 11.59
C ARG A 60 -23.30 -7.85 10.27
N GLU A 61 -22.29 -6.98 10.33
CA GLU A 61 -21.83 -6.12 9.24
C GLU A 61 -20.29 -6.13 9.12
N PHE A 62 -19.69 -7.32 9.14
CA PHE A 62 -18.22 -7.50 9.10
C PHE A 62 -17.53 -6.69 7.99
N LYS A 63 -18.13 -6.65 6.79
CA LYS A 63 -17.59 -5.89 5.66
C LYS A 63 -17.51 -4.40 5.98
N MET A 64 -18.59 -3.82 6.51
CA MET A 64 -18.62 -2.40 6.87
C MET A 64 -17.62 -2.08 7.98
N PHE A 65 -17.44 -2.98 8.94
CA PHE A 65 -16.41 -2.84 9.96
C PHE A 65 -15.00 -2.79 9.35
N LEU A 66 -14.70 -3.69 8.40
CA LEU A 66 -13.40 -3.69 7.73
C LEU A 66 -13.18 -2.44 6.88
N GLU A 67 -14.20 -2.02 6.12
CA GLU A 67 -14.15 -0.78 5.32
C GLU A 67 -13.87 0.42 6.21
N TRP A 68 -14.60 0.56 7.31
CA TRP A 68 -14.34 1.62 8.30
C TRP A 68 -12.92 1.56 8.88
N CYS A 69 -12.41 0.37 9.20
CA CYS A 69 -11.03 0.22 9.68
C CYS A 69 -10.00 0.69 8.64
N VAL A 70 -10.21 0.35 7.37
CA VAL A 70 -9.33 0.77 6.27
C VAL A 70 -9.41 2.28 6.08
N ASP A 71 -10.62 2.86 6.10
CA ASP A 71 -10.80 4.30 5.94
C ASP A 71 -10.08 5.06 7.06
N VAL A 72 -10.30 4.68 8.33
CA VAL A 72 -9.69 5.37 9.48
C VAL A 72 -8.16 5.25 9.49
N VAL A 73 -7.62 4.11 9.10
CA VAL A 73 -6.15 3.90 9.08
C VAL A 73 -5.50 4.47 7.83
N GLY A 74 -6.24 4.54 6.72
CA GLY A 74 -5.75 4.98 5.41
C GLY A 74 -5.79 6.49 5.17
N ASP A 75 -6.52 7.25 5.98
CA ASP A 75 -6.77 8.69 5.77
C ASP A 75 -5.59 9.62 6.15
N ASP A 76 -4.37 9.09 6.31
CA ASP A 76 -3.18 9.88 6.66
C ASP A 76 -2.07 9.72 5.61
N ALA A 77 -2.01 10.69 4.70
CA ALA A 77 -0.97 10.76 3.66
C ALA A 77 0.45 10.83 4.25
N GLY A 78 0.64 11.47 5.41
CA GLY A 78 1.94 11.56 6.07
C GLY A 78 2.40 10.22 6.67
N ILE A 79 1.47 9.37 7.13
CA ILE A 79 1.78 7.99 7.51
C ILE A 79 2.18 7.18 6.27
N ALA A 80 1.41 7.30 5.18
CA ALA A 80 1.73 6.62 3.92
C ALA A 80 3.14 6.99 3.43
N GLU A 81 3.46 8.28 3.35
CA GLU A 81 4.79 8.78 2.97
C GLU A 81 5.91 8.17 3.82
N ARG A 82 5.73 8.08 5.15
CA ARG A 82 6.71 7.45 6.04
C ARG A 82 6.90 5.96 5.74
N HIS A 83 5.83 5.21 5.46
CA HIS A 83 5.94 3.79 5.10
C HIS A 83 6.75 3.59 3.81
N PHE A 84 6.53 4.43 2.80
CA PHE A 84 7.33 4.40 1.57
C PHE A 84 8.80 4.78 1.83
N GLN A 85 9.05 5.79 2.67
CA GLN A 85 10.41 6.19 3.04
C GLN A 85 11.17 5.06 3.76
N HIS A 86 10.55 4.37 4.72
CA HIS A 86 11.17 3.21 5.39
C HIS A 86 11.46 2.06 4.42
N ALA A 87 10.60 1.88 3.42
CA ALA A 87 10.85 0.93 2.33
C ALA A 87 11.94 1.38 1.34
N GLY A 88 12.57 2.53 1.56
CA GLY A 88 13.61 3.09 0.68
C GLY A 88 13.05 3.78 -0.57
N ILE A 89 11.74 4.02 -0.64
CA ILE A 89 11.06 4.64 -1.77
C ILE A 89 10.83 6.11 -1.47
N SER A 90 11.54 6.99 -2.18
CA SER A 90 11.31 8.43 -2.09
C SER A 90 10.09 8.82 -2.93
N ILE A 91 9.01 9.25 -2.28
CA ILE A 91 7.87 9.88 -2.98
C ILE A 91 8.33 11.28 -3.41
N THR A 92 8.77 11.38 -4.65
CA THR A 92 8.98 12.69 -5.28
C THR A 92 7.63 13.20 -5.76
N GLN A 93 7.36 14.49 -5.58
CA GLN A 93 6.30 15.09 -6.38
C GLN A 93 6.67 14.90 -7.85
N PRO A 94 5.69 14.63 -8.75
CA PRO A 94 5.98 14.65 -10.17
C PRO A 94 6.72 15.95 -10.48
N PRO A 95 7.76 15.94 -11.33
CA PRO A 95 8.46 17.17 -11.69
C PRO A 95 7.40 18.19 -12.05
N GLU A 96 7.41 19.37 -11.40
CA GLU A 96 6.62 20.50 -11.87
C GLU A 96 6.86 20.56 -13.37
N GLN A 97 5.77 20.40 -14.11
CA GLN A 97 5.72 20.26 -15.56
C GLN A 97 6.89 21.01 -16.17
N ILE A 98 7.94 20.28 -16.58
CA ILE A 98 9.12 20.90 -17.17
C ILE A 98 8.57 21.74 -18.30
N GLN A 99 8.70 23.05 -18.16
CA GLN A 99 8.26 24.03 -19.13
C GLN A 99 9.24 23.95 -20.29
N ILE A 100 9.16 22.85 -21.03
CA ILE A 100 9.80 22.70 -22.33
C ILE A 100 8.99 23.59 -23.26
N TRP A 101 9.71 24.41 -24.02
CA TRP A 101 9.28 25.43 -24.99
C TRP A 101 9.07 26.85 -24.44
N GLN A 102 10.19 27.58 -24.29
CA GLN A 102 10.44 28.78 -25.11
C GLN A 102 11.90 28.79 -25.60
#